data_AF-A0A973BBV0-F1
#
_entry.id   AF-A0A973BBV0-F1
#
_cell.length_a   1.000
_cell.length_b   1.000
_cell.length_c   1.000
_cell.angle_alpha   90.00
_cell.angle_beta   90.00
_cell.angle_gamma   90.00
#
_symmetry.space_group_name_H-M   'P 1'
#
loop_
_entity.id
_entity.type
_entity.pdbx_description
1 polymer ?
#
loop_
_entity_poly.entity_id
_entity_poly.type
_entity_poly.pdbx_seq_one_letter_code
_entity_poly.pdbx_strand_id
1 'polypeptide(L)'
;MVISTEDYIKLIFSEFSPEEILIIKEFKSGHINHTFYIKTKTSEYVLQSINATVFKNIPKIIENKIRVSKCQQKNKGEYFVLEFYQTLNGEHYIQRGKEFWCLMNFIPESVNYDIPDKHVSFEGGKILSHFLSNLLEEKISDYHVVIPDFHSLRYRKKQYDQAFSSIDTTQIESLSEEIEFIDKHISDLFTIEDQLTSKKIPWRITHNDPKDTNVLFDDYGTALAVIDTDTVMP
;
A
#
# COMPACT_ATOMS: atom_id res chain seq x y z
N MET A 1 23.82 -23.39 10.93
CA MET A 1 22.73 -23.51 11.93
C MET A 1 21.55 -22.76 11.34
N VAL A 2 20.44 -23.44 11.04
CA VAL A 2 19.25 -22.79 10.46
C VAL A 2 18.50 -22.14 11.62
N ILE A 3 18.41 -20.81 11.62
CA ILE A 3 17.62 -20.06 12.61
C ILE A 3 16.13 -20.32 12.30
N SER A 4 15.30 -20.52 13.33
CA SER A 4 13.86 -20.68 13.14
C SER A 4 13.22 -19.35 12.69
N THR A 5 12.09 -19.38 11.99
CA THR A 5 11.40 -18.14 11.58
C THR A 5 11.11 -17.24 12.78
N GLU A 6 10.66 -17.80 13.91
CA GLU A 6 10.40 -17.01 15.13
C GLU A 6 11.67 -16.37 15.70
N ASP A 7 12.78 -17.10 15.76
CA ASP A 7 14.05 -16.56 16.26
C ASP A 7 14.58 -15.45 15.34
N TYR A 8 14.38 -15.59 14.03
CA TYR A 8 14.73 -14.55 13.08
C TYR A 8 13.87 -13.30 13.27
N ILE A 9 12.55 -13.45 13.47
CA ILE A 9 11.65 -12.32 13.77
C ILE A 9 12.03 -11.63 15.09
N LYS A 10 12.37 -12.39 16.14
CA LYS A 10 12.88 -11.82 17.40
C LYS A 10 14.18 -11.02 17.19
N LEU A 11 15.09 -11.53 16.36
CA LEU A 11 16.34 -10.85 16.01
C LEU A 11 16.10 -9.53 15.24
N ILE A 12 15.12 -9.50 14.33
CA ILE A 12 14.75 -8.28 13.61
C ILE A 12 14.08 -7.28 14.56
N PHE A 13 13.14 -7.73 15.39
CA PHE A 13 12.41 -6.85 16.31
C PHE A 13 13.31 -6.21 17.37
N SER A 14 14.36 -6.91 17.84
CA SER A 14 15.28 -6.39 18.88
C SER A 14 16.08 -5.15 18.45
N GLU A 15 16.20 -4.91 17.15
CA GLU A 15 16.79 -3.70 16.58
C GLU A 15 15.81 -2.50 16.61
N PHE A 16 14.52 -2.74 16.80
CA PHE A 16 13.49 -1.70 17.00
C PHE A 16 13.19 -1.44 18.47
N SER A 17 13.07 -2.49 19.28
CA SER A 17 12.71 -2.38 20.69
C SER A 17 13.41 -3.44 21.53
N PRO A 18 13.90 -3.10 22.74
CA PRO A 18 14.48 -4.08 23.66
C PRO A 18 13.42 -4.93 24.38
N GLU A 19 12.13 -4.70 24.12
CA GLU A 19 11.04 -5.42 24.78
C GLU A 19 10.98 -6.89 24.41
N GLU A 20 10.58 -7.72 25.37
CA GLU A 20 10.34 -9.13 25.15
C GLU A 20 9.05 -9.33 24.32
N ILE A 21 9.16 -10.14 23.27
CA ILE A 21 8.02 -10.56 22.46
C ILE A 21 7.27 -11.69 23.18
N LEU A 22 5.99 -11.45 23.47
CA LEU A 22 5.08 -12.42 24.06
C LEU A 22 4.37 -13.27 23.01
N ILE A 23 4.00 -12.66 21.87
CA ILE A 23 3.27 -13.34 20.78
C ILE A 23 3.83 -12.90 19.43
N ILE A 24 4.02 -13.87 18.53
CA ILE A 24 4.27 -13.65 17.10
C ILE A 24 3.17 -14.36 16.33
N LYS A 25 2.51 -13.66 15.42
CA LYS A 25 1.52 -14.26 14.51
C LYS A 25 1.72 -13.73 13.09
N GLU A 26 1.87 -14.61 12.12
CA GLU A 26 1.93 -14.21 10.71
C GLU A 26 0.54 -13.88 10.18
N PHE A 27 0.41 -12.74 9.49
CA PHE A 27 -0.76 -12.42 8.69
C PHE A 27 -0.59 -12.98 7.27
N LYS A 28 -1.36 -14.02 6.96
CA LYS A 28 -1.28 -14.72 5.65
C LYS A 28 -2.13 -14.10 4.54
N SER A 29 -2.81 -12.98 4.80
CA SER A 29 -3.74 -12.35 3.86
C SER A 29 -3.08 -11.41 2.85
N GLY A 30 -1.79 -11.08 3.00
CA GLY A 30 -1.08 -10.18 2.08
C GLY A 30 -0.49 -10.90 0.87
N HIS A 31 -0.75 -10.39 -0.34
CA HIS A 31 -0.21 -10.96 -1.59
C HIS A 31 1.23 -10.52 -1.92
N ILE A 32 1.72 -9.45 -1.29
CA ILE A 32 3.00 -8.80 -1.66
C ILE A 32 4.03 -8.94 -0.54
N ASN A 33 3.75 -8.39 0.65
CA ASN A 33 4.69 -8.32 1.76
C ASN A 33 4.49 -9.44 2.80
N HIS A 34 5.55 -9.81 3.53
CA HIS A 34 5.44 -10.68 4.69
C HIS A 34 5.16 -9.84 5.94
N THR A 35 4.07 -10.12 6.64
CA THR A 35 3.58 -9.26 7.72
C THR A 35 3.32 -10.07 8.98
N PHE A 36 3.81 -9.59 10.11
CA PHE A 36 3.74 -10.25 11.41
C PHE A 36 3.12 -9.31 12.44
N TYR A 37 2.14 -9.81 13.18
CA TYR A 37 1.69 -9.23 14.44
C TYR A 37 2.66 -9.59 15.55
N ILE A 38 3.09 -8.58 16.31
CA ILE A 38 3.98 -8.71 17.45
C ILE A 38 3.28 -8.13 18.68
N LYS A 39 3.13 -8.94 19.73
CA LYS A 39 2.66 -8.48 21.04
C LYS A 39 3.80 -8.48 22.03
N THR A 40 3.99 -7.36 22.70
CA THR A 40 4.91 -7.22 23.84
C THR A 40 4.12 -7.06 25.13
N LYS A 41 4.81 -6.80 26.25
CA LYS A 41 4.14 -6.51 27.52
C LYS A 41 3.41 -5.17 27.49
N THR A 42 3.91 -4.18 26.75
CA THR A 42 3.37 -2.81 26.79
C THR A 42 2.56 -2.43 25.56
N SER A 43 2.88 -3.02 24.40
CA SER A 43 2.41 -2.53 23.10
C SER A 43 2.24 -3.66 22.08
N GLU A 44 1.52 -3.34 21.01
CA GLU A 44 1.25 -4.22 19.88
C GLU A 44 1.72 -3.56 18.58
N TYR A 45 2.32 -4.37 17.70
CA TYR A 45 2.97 -3.88 16.50
C TYR A 45 2.67 -4.73 15.27
N VAL A 46 2.89 -4.12 14.11
CA VAL A 46 2.99 -4.81 12.83
C VAL A 46 4.42 -4.71 12.34
N LEU A 47 5.12 -5.85 12.29
CA LEU A 47 6.44 -5.98 11.68
C LEU A 47 6.26 -6.48 10.25
N GLN A 48 6.74 -5.71 9.27
CA GLN A 48 6.55 -6.01 7.85
C GLN A 48 7.88 -6.07 7.11
N SER A 49 8.09 -7.13 6.33
CA SER A 49 9.16 -7.25 5.34
C SER A 49 8.63 -6.91 3.96
N ILE A 50 9.18 -5.85 3.36
CA ILE A 50 8.75 -5.33 2.06
C ILE A 50 9.36 -6.17 0.93
N ASN A 51 8.53 -6.56 -0.03
CA ASN A 51 8.93 -7.44 -1.13
C ASN A 51 9.78 -6.73 -2.19
N ALA A 52 11.08 -6.99 -2.18
CA ALA A 52 12.05 -6.44 -3.12
C ALA A 52 11.92 -6.93 -4.57
N THR A 53 11.05 -7.91 -4.85
CA THR A 53 10.77 -8.37 -6.22
C THR A 53 9.82 -7.41 -6.94
N VAL A 54 8.82 -6.92 -6.22
CA VAL A 54 7.84 -5.95 -6.73
C VAL A 54 8.42 -4.54 -6.67
N PHE A 55 9.10 -4.22 -5.57
CA PHE A 55 9.60 -2.88 -5.29
C PHE A 55 11.10 -2.76 -5.51
N LYS A 56 11.50 -2.01 -6.55
CA LYS A 56 12.92 -1.85 -6.91
C LYS A 56 13.68 -0.87 -6.02
N ASN A 57 12.99 0.10 -5.40
CA ASN A 57 13.61 1.10 -4.53
C ASN A 57 12.83 1.23 -3.21
N ILE A 58 13.02 0.25 -2.34
CA ILE A 58 12.35 0.17 -1.04
C ILE A 58 12.68 1.37 -0.13
N PRO A 59 13.92 1.89 -0.05
CA PRO A 59 14.19 3.09 0.74
C PRO A 59 13.26 4.27 0.38
N LYS A 60 13.02 4.52 -0.92
CA LYS A 60 12.11 5.58 -1.36
C LYS A 60 10.63 5.32 -1.00
N ILE A 61 10.20 4.06 -0.98
CA ILE A 61 8.87 3.69 -0.52
C ILE A 61 8.72 4.02 0.96
N ILE A 62 9.71 3.63 1.75
CA ILE A 62 9.72 3.89 3.20
C ILE A 62 9.74 5.40 3.47
N GLU A 63 10.52 6.17 2.71
CA GLU A 63 10.50 7.64 2.78
C GLU A 63 9.10 8.22 2.48
N ASN A 64 8.43 7.76 1.42
CA ASN A 64 7.04 8.16 1.13
C ASN A 64 6.12 7.80 2.30
N LYS A 65 6.16 6.55 2.80
CA LYS A 65 5.31 6.07 3.91
C LYS A 65 5.47 6.91 5.17
N ILE A 66 6.69 7.28 5.53
CA ILE A 66 6.98 8.14 6.69
C ILE A 66 6.42 9.55 6.47
N ARG A 67 6.56 10.12 5.26
CA ARG A 67 6.00 11.44 4.93
C ARG A 67 4.48 11.44 5.01
N VAL A 68 3.83 10.42 4.44
CA VAL A 68 2.38 10.21 4.56
C VAL A 68 1.98 10.13 6.02
N SER A 69 2.62 9.27 6.81
CA SER A 69 2.33 9.11 8.24
C SER A 69 2.39 10.45 8.97
N LYS A 70 3.48 11.21 8.80
CA LYS A 70 3.64 12.54 9.42
C LYS A 70 2.57 13.54 8.97
N CYS A 71 2.17 13.49 7.69
CA CYS A 71 1.11 14.33 7.16
C CYS A 71 -0.24 14.01 7.81
N GLN A 72 -0.61 12.73 7.88
CA GLN A 72 -1.87 12.28 8.47
C GLN A 72 -1.94 12.57 9.98
N GLN A 73 -0.79 12.58 10.67
CA GLN A 73 -0.72 12.94 12.10
C GLN A 73 -1.01 14.42 12.41
N LYS A 74 -1.09 15.32 11.42
CA LYS A 74 -1.41 16.74 11.67
C LYS A 74 -2.85 16.94 12.16
N ASN A 75 -3.76 16.03 11.81
CA ASN A 75 -5.18 16.07 12.18
C ASN A 75 -5.56 14.90 13.11
N LYS A 76 -4.73 14.62 14.13
CA LYS A 76 -5.01 13.56 15.13
C LYS A 76 -6.37 13.79 15.79
N GLY A 77 -7.26 12.79 15.70
CA GLY A 77 -8.50 12.74 16.48
C GLY A 77 -9.70 12.08 15.80
N GLU A 78 -9.75 12.06 14.46
CA GLU A 78 -10.88 11.43 13.73
C GLU A 78 -10.61 9.97 13.36
N TYR A 79 -9.39 9.67 12.88
CA TYR A 79 -8.98 8.36 12.42
C TYR A 79 -7.64 7.96 13.03
N PHE A 80 -7.40 6.65 13.13
CA PHE A 80 -6.07 6.12 13.44
C PHE A 80 -5.11 6.32 12.27
N VAL A 81 -3.84 6.51 12.59
CA VAL A 81 -2.77 6.69 11.60
C VAL A 81 -1.75 5.57 11.76
N LEU A 82 -1.28 5.01 10.63
CA LEU A 82 -0.12 4.14 10.64
C LEU A 82 1.13 4.97 10.98
N GLU A 83 1.70 4.69 12.14
CA GLU A 83 2.93 5.29 12.65
C GLU A 83 4.09 4.32 12.44
N PHE A 84 5.23 4.84 11.97
CA PHE A 84 6.43 4.05 11.70
C PHE A 84 7.45 4.28 12.81
N TYR A 85 7.86 3.19 13.47
CA TYR A 85 8.84 3.25 14.55
C TYR A 85 10.25 3.27 14.00
N GLN A 86 11.10 4.07 14.66
CA GLN A 86 12.52 4.05 14.42
C GLN A 86 13.15 2.84 15.12
N THR A 87 14.21 2.33 14.50
CA THR A 87 15.18 1.44 15.10
C THR A 87 15.94 2.16 16.22
N LEU A 88 16.65 1.39 17.06
CA LEU A 88 17.47 1.92 18.15
C LEU A 88 18.61 2.84 17.67
N ASN A 89 18.96 2.83 16.38
CA ASN A 89 19.95 3.73 15.79
C ASN A 89 19.33 4.96 15.09
N GLY A 90 18.00 5.10 15.07
CA GLY A 90 17.27 6.23 14.49
C GLY A 90 16.80 6.04 13.04
N GLU A 91 17.15 4.95 12.36
CA GLU A 91 16.63 4.61 11.03
C GLU A 91 15.19 4.07 11.10
N HIS A 92 14.39 4.19 10.05
CA HIS A 92 12.99 3.69 10.04
C HIS A 92 12.84 2.29 9.43
N TYR A 93 13.95 1.65 9.10
CA TYR A 93 13.96 0.28 8.58
C TYR A 93 15.26 -0.43 8.86
N ILE A 94 15.21 -1.76 8.77
CA ILE A 94 16.38 -2.63 8.84
C ILE A 94 16.53 -3.33 7.49
N GLN A 95 17.74 -3.30 6.94
CA GLN A 95 18.07 -4.09 5.76
C GLN A 95 18.85 -5.34 6.15
N ARG A 96 18.32 -6.52 5.82
CA ARG A 96 19.01 -7.81 5.93
C ARG A 96 19.05 -8.48 4.56
N GLY A 97 20.19 -8.36 3.89
CA GLY A 97 20.34 -8.83 2.51
C GLY A 97 19.39 -8.08 1.57
N LYS A 98 18.38 -8.79 1.04
CA LYS A 98 17.34 -8.24 0.15
C LYS A 98 16.05 -7.87 0.88
N GLU A 99 15.95 -8.15 2.16
CA GLU A 99 14.76 -7.88 2.96
C GLU A 99 14.86 -6.51 3.63
N PHE A 100 13.76 -5.78 3.60
CA PHE A 100 13.64 -4.47 4.23
C PHE A 100 12.49 -4.53 5.22
N TRP A 101 12.81 -4.36 6.49
CA TRP A 101 11.88 -4.53 7.59
C TRP A 101 11.48 -3.19 8.17
N CYS A 102 10.18 -2.96 8.35
CA CYS A 102 9.62 -1.79 9.03
C CYS A 102 8.74 -2.23 10.20
N LEU A 103 8.74 -1.44 11.27
CA LEU A 103 7.85 -1.63 12.41
C LEU A 103 6.79 -0.53 12.44
N MET A 104 5.54 -0.92 12.56
CA MET A 104 4.38 -0.02 12.63
C MET A 104 3.55 -0.30 13.88
N ASN A 105 2.69 0.64 14.27
CA ASN A 105 1.69 0.41 15.30
C ASN A 105 0.64 -0.59 14.80
N PHE A 106 0.12 -1.40 15.72
CA PHE A 106 -1.08 -2.19 15.45
C PHE A 106 -2.33 -1.35 15.71
N ILE A 107 -3.33 -1.44 14.82
CA ILE A 107 -4.63 -0.80 15.01
C ILE A 107 -5.58 -1.82 15.65
N PRO A 108 -5.93 -1.67 16.93
CA PRO A 108 -6.74 -2.66 17.65
C PRO A 108 -8.19 -2.66 17.17
N GLU A 109 -8.90 -3.74 17.50
CA GLU A 109 -10.37 -3.85 17.29
C GLU A 109 -10.79 -3.55 15.85
N SER A 110 -9.95 -3.97 14.89
CA SER A 110 -10.17 -3.74 13.47
C SER A 110 -10.50 -5.02 12.71
N VAL A 111 -11.35 -4.85 11.70
CA VAL A 111 -11.74 -5.86 10.72
C VAL A 111 -11.56 -5.32 9.30
N ASN A 112 -11.44 -6.23 8.33
CA ASN A 112 -11.45 -5.92 6.90
C ASN A 112 -12.68 -6.59 6.28
N TYR A 113 -13.28 -5.93 5.29
CA TYR A 113 -14.38 -6.49 4.52
C TYR A 113 -13.91 -6.81 3.10
N ASP A 114 -13.93 -8.10 2.74
CA ASP A 114 -13.62 -8.53 1.35
C ASP A 114 -14.74 -8.14 0.38
N ILE A 115 -15.99 -8.17 0.85
CA ILE A 115 -17.18 -7.76 0.11
C ILE A 115 -17.94 -6.76 0.99
N PRO A 116 -17.69 -5.45 0.82
CA PRO A 116 -18.33 -4.42 1.63
C PRO A 116 -19.80 -4.25 1.23
N ASP A 117 -20.64 -3.90 2.22
CA ASP A 117 -21.98 -3.41 1.95
C ASP A 117 -21.97 -1.90 1.66
N LYS A 118 -23.15 -1.33 1.40
CA LYS A 118 -23.29 0.11 1.10
C LYS A 118 -22.79 1.02 2.24
N HIS A 119 -22.96 0.61 3.50
CA HIS A 119 -22.51 1.41 4.64
C HIS A 119 -20.98 1.41 4.73
N VAL A 120 -20.37 0.22 4.64
CA VAL A 120 -18.91 0.06 4.66
C VAL A 120 -18.24 0.82 3.51
N SER A 121 -18.75 0.71 2.28
CA SER A 121 -18.22 1.47 1.14
C SER A 121 -18.36 2.99 1.31
N PHE A 122 -19.42 3.45 1.97
CA PHE A 122 -19.59 4.87 2.27
C PHE A 122 -18.55 5.37 3.28
N GLU A 123 -18.32 4.61 4.36
CA GLU A 123 -17.29 4.94 5.35
C GLU A 123 -15.88 4.86 4.76
N GLY A 124 -15.61 3.87 3.90
CA GLY A 124 -14.37 3.77 3.12
C GLY A 124 -14.12 4.99 2.23
N GLY A 125 -15.14 5.46 1.52
CA GLY A 125 -15.06 6.70 0.74
C GLY A 125 -14.82 7.94 1.58
N LYS A 126 -15.43 8.02 2.78
CA LYS A 126 -15.26 9.13 3.72
C LYS A 126 -13.82 9.22 4.23
N ILE A 127 -13.27 8.12 4.74
CA ILE A 127 -11.89 8.11 5.25
C ILE A 127 -10.87 8.33 4.13
N LEU A 128 -11.09 7.78 2.94
CA LEU A 128 -10.20 8.01 1.80
C LEU A 128 -10.21 9.48 1.36
N SER A 129 -11.39 10.12 1.38
CA SER A 129 -11.51 11.56 1.12
C SER A 129 -10.74 12.37 2.16
N HIS A 130 -10.84 12.02 3.45
CA HIS A 130 -10.05 12.65 4.52
C HIS A 130 -8.55 12.46 4.29
N PHE A 131 -8.12 11.23 4.01
CA PHE A 131 -6.72 10.89 3.75
C PHE A 131 -6.13 11.69 2.57
N LEU A 132 -6.85 11.75 1.45
CA LEU A 132 -6.42 12.51 0.26
C LEU A 132 -6.46 14.02 0.50
N SER A 133 -7.42 14.51 1.30
CA SER A 133 -7.52 15.93 1.64
C SER A 133 -6.31 16.42 2.43
N ASN A 134 -5.81 15.60 3.37
CA ASN A 134 -4.60 15.93 4.12
C ASN A 134 -3.35 16.05 3.22
N LEU A 135 -3.32 15.31 2.11
CA LEU A 135 -2.21 15.34 1.14
C LEU A 135 -2.29 16.51 0.14
N LEU A 136 -3.38 17.30 0.12
CA LEU A 136 -3.55 18.38 -0.87
C LEU A 136 -2.51 19.49 -0.75
N GLU A 137 -2.00 19.75 0.45
CA GLU A 137 -1.00 20.79 0.72
C GLU A 137 0.44 20.29 0.57
N GLU A 138 0.65 18.98 0.47
CA GLU A 138 1.97 18.39 0.33
C GLU A 138 2.56 18.68 -1.06
N LYS A 139 3.87 18.94 -1.11
CA LYS A 139 4.57 19.18 -2.37
C LYS A 139 4.84 17.85 -3.06
N ILE A 140 4.37 17.74 -4.29
CA ILE A 140 4.57 16.55 -5.14
C ILE A 140 6.06 16.19 -5.27
N SER A 141 6.94 17.18 -5.36
CA SER A 141 8.40 17.00 -5.44
C SER A 141 9.04 16.31 -4.24
N ASP A 142 8.34 16.28 -3.11
CA ASP A 142 8.84 15.70 -1.87
C ASP A 142 8.56 14.19 -1.80
N TYR A 143 7.80 13.66 -2.77
CA TYR A 143 7.45 12.25 -2.88
C TYR A 143 8.11 11.62 -4.10
N HIS A 144 8.38 10.33 -4.01
CA HIS A 144 9.01 9.56 -5.05
C HIS A 144 8.00 8.76 -5.87
N VAL A 145 8.17 8.74 -7.19
CA VAL A 145 7.55 7.73 -8.06
C VAL A 145 8.28 6.41 -7.83
N VAL A 146 7.64 5.48 -7.14
CA VAL A 146 8.23 4.20 -6.69
C VAL A 146 7.87 3.03 -7.61
N ILE A 147 6.74 3.14 -8.31
CA ILE A 147 6.34 2.24 -9.39
C ILE A 147 6.07 3.10 -10.64
N PRO A 148 7.06 3.26 -11.53
CA PRO A 148 6.86 3.98 -12.78
C PRO A 148 5.71 3.39 -13.60
N ASP A 149 4.94 4.26 -14.25
CA ASP A 149 3.86 3.89 -15.17
C ASP A 149 2.74 3.05 -14.53
N PHE A 150 2.61 3.06 -13.20
CA PHE A 150 1.67 2.21 -12.47
C PHE A 150 0.23 2.32 -13.00
N HIS A 151 -0.24 3.57 -13.16
CA HIS A 151 -1.55 3.90 -13.72
C HIS A 151 -1.47 4.48 -15.14
N SER A 152 -0.34 4.33 -15.85
CA SER A 152 -0.30 4.74 -17.26
C SER A 152 -1.01 3.70 -18.13
N LEU A 153 -2.22 4.03 -18.56
CA LEU A 153 -2.99 3.24 -19.52
C LEU A 153 -2.30 3.11 -20.87
N ARG A 154 -1.55 4.11 -21.34
CA ARG A 154 -0.76 3.96 -22.57
C ARG A 154 0.33 2.90 -22.40
N TYR A 155 1.00 2.87 -21.26
CA TYR A 155 1.95 1.81 -20.94
C TYR A 155 1.25 0.45 -20.79
N ARG A 156 0.10 0.39 -20.11
CA ARG A 156 -0.70 -0.85 -20.00
C ARG A 156 -1.17 -1.36 -21.36
N LYS A 157 -1.58 -0.47 -22.28
CA LYS A 157 -1.94 -0.84 -23.66
C LYS A 157 -0.76 -1.42 -24.42
N LYS A 158 0.45 -0.86 -24.26
CA LYS A 158 1.66 -1.44 -24.84
C LYS A 158 1.94 -2.85 -24.31
N GLN A 159 1.78 -3.09 -23.00
CA GLN A 159 1.94 -4.42 -22.41
C GLN A 159 0.88 -5.40 -22.93
N TYR A 160 -0.37 -4.94 -23.03
CA TYR A 160 -1.46 -5.69 -23.63
C TYR A 160 -1.16 -6.08 -25.08
N ASP A 161 -0.69 -5.14 -25.92
CA ASP A 161 -0.37 -5.40 -27.32
C ASP A 161 0.77 -6.41 -27.49
N GLN A 162 1.76 -6.36 -26.60
CA GLN A 162 2.82 -7.35 -26.55
C GLN A 162 2.28 -8.74 -26.19
N ALA A 163 1.42 -8.85 -25.18
CA ALA A 163 0.78 -10.11 -24.83
C ALA A 163 -0.11 -10.63 -25.97
N PHE A 164 -0.90 -9.75 -26.59
CA PHE A 164 -1.76 -10.07 -27.73
C PHE A 164 -0.96 -10.59 -28.93
N SER A 165 0.23 -10.04 -29.20
CA SER A 165 1.10 -10.52 -30.28
C SER A 165 1.64 -11.95 -30.06
N SER A 166 1.49 -12.51 -28.85
CA SER A 166 2.00 -13.82 -28.47
C SER A 166 0.93 -14.92 -28.35
N ILE A 167 -0.36 -14.57 -28.50
CA ILE A 167 -1.46 -15.54 -28.44
C ILE A 167 -1.85 -16.05 -29.83
N ASP A 168 -2.42 -17.26 -29.88
CA ASP A 168 -2.83 -17.89 -31.14
C ASP A 168 -4.27 -17.56 -31.56
N THR A 169 -4.65 -17.99 -32.77
CA THR A 169 -5.99 -17.72 -33.34
C THR A 169 -7.13 -18.31 -32.50
N THR A 170 -6.91 -19.47 -31.88
CA THR A 170 -7.92 -20.12 -31.03
C THR A 170 -8.16 -19.30 -29.77
N GLN A 171 -7.09 -18.76 -29.19
CA GLN A 171 -7.18 -17.85 -28.04
C GLN A 171 -7.86 -16.53 -28.41
N ILE A 172 -7.52 -15.96 -29.56
CA ILE A 172 -8.17 -14.74 -30.08
C ILE A 172 -9.67 -14.97 -30.26
N GLU A 173 -10.07 -16.08 -30.86
CA GLU A 173 -11.50 -16.44 -31.02
C GLU A 173 -12.20 -16.62 -29.67
N SER A 174 -11.51 -17.22 -28.69
CA SER A 174 -12.09 -17.43 -27.35
C SER A 174 -12.22 -16.16 -26.50
N LEU A 175 -11.49 -15.10 -26.84
CA LEU A 175 -11.42 -13.83 -26.10
C LEU A 175 -12.00 -12.65 -26.91
N SER A 176 -12.77 -12.94 -27.96
CA SER A 176 -13.20 -11.93 -28.93
C SER A 176 -14.02 -10.81 -28.28
N GLU A 177 -14.86 -11.15 -27.30
CA GLU A 177 -15.69 -10.17 -26.59
C GLU A 177 -14.84 -9.22 -25.73
N GLU A 178 -13.86 -9.75 -25.00
CA GLU A 178 -12.94 -8.95 -24.19
C GLU A 178 -12.04 -8.06 -25.04
N ILE A 179 -11.55 -8.57 -26.17
CA ILE A 179 -10.74 -7.79 -27.13
C ILE A 179 -11.58 -6.63 -27.68
N GLU A 180 -12.80 -6.90 -28.14
CA GLU A 180 -13.70 -5.86 -28.66
C GLU A 180 -14.04 -4.81 -27.59
N PHE A 181 -14.28 -5.24 -26.35
CA PHE A 181 -14.52 -4.34 -25.22
C PHE A 181 -13.33 -3.39 -24.99
N ILE A 182 -12.11 -3.93 -24.95
CA ILE A 182 -10.89 -3.12 -24.75
C ILE A 182 -10.73 -2.13 -25.90
N ASP A 183 -10.83 -2.58 -27.15
CA ASP A 183 -10.64 -1.73 -28.32
C ASP A 183 -11.67 -0.61 -28.40
N LYS A 184 -12.91 -0.88 -27.98
CA LYS A 184 -13.99 0.12 -27.94
C LYS A 184 -13.77 1.22 -26.91
N HIS A 185 -13.12 0.93 -25.78
CA HIS A 185 -13.07 1.83 -24.63
C HIS A 185 -11.70 2.45 -24.35
N ILE A 186 -10.61 1.84 -24.80
CA ILE A 186 -9.25 2.24 -24.40
C ILE A 186 -8.90 3.68 -24.81
N SER A 187 -9.39 4.14 -25.96
CA SER A 187 -9.13 5.50 -26.45
C SER A 187 -9.73 6.58 -25.54
N ASP A 188 -10.93 6.34 -25.00
CA ASP A 188 -11.60 7.29 -24.12
C ASP A 188 -10.83 7.44 -22.80
N LEU A 189 -10.27 6.34 -22.29
CA LEU A 189 -9.52 6.33 -21.04
C LEU A 189 -8.17 7.08 -21.16
N PHE A 190 -7.57 7.16 -22.35
CA PHE A 190 -6.37 7.98 -22.57
C PHE A 190 -6.61 9.48 -22.34
N THR A 191 -7.87 9.93 -22.38
CA THR A 191 -8.22 11.33 -22.12
C THR A 191 -7.76 11.80 -20.74
N ILE A 192 -7.73 10.91 -19.73
CA ILE A 192 -7.27 11.27 -18.38
C ILE A 192 -5.77 11.62 -18.40
N GLU A 193 -4.94 10.83 -19.08
CA GLU A 193 -3.51 11.11 -19.22
C GLU A 193 -3.26 12.40 -20.01
N ASP A 194 -4.05 12.65 -21.06
CA ASP A 194 -3.96 13.87 -21.86
C ASP A 194 -4.34 15.11 -21.04
N GLN A 195 -5.34 14.98 -20.15
CA GLN A 195 -5.75 16.04 -19.24
C GLN A 195 -4.72 16.29 -18.12
N LEU A 196 -4.04 15.26 -17.62
CA LEU A 196 -2.90 15.40 -16.70
C LEU A 196 -1.72 16.11 -17.37
N THR A 197 -1.38 15.70 -18.61
CA THR A 197 -0.27 16.28 -19.38
C THR A 197 -0.53 17.74 -19.76
N SER A 198 -1.77 18.05 -20.17
CA SER A 198 -2.22 19.42 -20.48
C SER A 198 -2.54 20.25 -19.23
N LYS A 199 -2.36 19.70 -18.02
CA LYS A 199 -2.61 20.34 -16.72
C LYS A 199 -4.06 20.79 -16.49
N LYS A 200 -5.02 20.19 -17.20
CA LYS A 200 -6.46 20.37 -16.94
C LYS A 200 -6.88 19.62 -15.67
N ILE A 201 -6.29 18.46 -15.42
CA ILE A 201 -6.31 17.77 -14.13
C ILE A 201 -4.95 18.04 -13.45
N PRO A 202 -4.92 18.53 -12.20
CA PRO A 202 -3.67 18.72 -11.48
C PRO A 202 -3.09 17.37 -11.04
N TRP A 203 -1.77 17.28 -11.04
CA TRP A 203 -1.06 16.20 -10.35
C TRP A 203 -1.32 16.30 -8.85
N ARG A 204 -1.47 15.15 -8.19
CA ARG A 204 -1.70 15.04 -6.74
C ARG A 204 -1.02 13.78 -6.24
N ILE A 205 -0.60 13.79 -4.98
CA ILE A 205 -0.22 12.55 -4.30
C ILE A 205 -1.51 11.78 -4.04
N THR A 206 -1.56 10.51 -4.45
CA THR A 206 -2.73 9.64 -4.26
C THR A 206 -2.34 8.31 -3.63
N HIS A 207 -3.32 7.55 -3.15
CA HIS A 207 -3.08 6.20 -2.62
C HIS A 207 -2.66 5.20 -3.68
N ASN A 208 -3.17 5.38 -4.91
CA ASN A 208 -3.02 4.49 -6.07
C ASN A 208 -3.58 3.06 -5.92
N ASP A 209 -3.85 2.53 -4.72
CA ASP A 209 -4.56 1.24 -4.53
C ASP A 209 -5.66 1.30 -3.44
N PRO A 210 -6.72 2.11 -3.61
CA PRO A 210 -7.69 2.40 -2.55
C PRO A 210 -8.83 1.38 -2.48
N LYS A 211 -8.50 0.08 -2.41
CA LYS A 211 -9.49 -0.99 -2.24
C LYS A 211 -10.01 -1.03 -0.80
N ASP A 212 -11.25 -1.50 -0.59
CA ASP A 212 -11.85 -1.57 0.76
C ASP A 212 -11.05 -2.44 1.73
N THR A 213 -10.34 -3.45 1.23
CA THR A 213 -9.43 -4.27 2.04
C THR A 213 -8.19 -3.52 2.55
N ASN A 214 -7.92 -2.33 2.02
CA ASN A 214 -6.90 -1.39 2.51
C ASN A 214 -7.47 -0.32 3.46
N VAL A 215 -8.72 -0.50 3.90
CA VAL A 215 -9.33 0.27 4.99
C VAL A 215 -9.64 -0.68 6.13
N LEU A 216 -9.24 -0.28 7.34
CA LEU A 216 -9.61 -0.95 8.58
C LEU A 216 -10.91 -0.35 9.10
N PHE A 217 -11.82 -1.20 9.55
CA PHE A 217 -13.12 -0.81 10.11
C PHE A 217 -13.29 -1.39 11.52
N ASP A 218 -14.19 -0.82 12.31
CA ASP A 218 -14.68 -1.48 13.53
C ASP A 218 -15.75 -2.54 13.20
N ASP A 219 -16.20 -3.28 14.21
CA ASP A 219 -17.26 -4.30 14.08
C ASP A 219 -18.61 -3.75 13.61
N TYR A 220 -18.80 -2.42 13.62
CA TYR A 220 -20.00 -1.73 13.19
C TYR A 220 -19.90 -1.17 11.77
N GLY A 221 -18.75 -1.32 11.11
CA GLY A 221 -18.51 -0.81 9.75
C GLY A 221 -18.04 0.65 9.70
N THR A 222 -17.69 1.25 10.84
CA THR A 222 -17.09 2.60 10.89
C THR A 222 -15.62 2.52 10.49
N ALA A 223 -15.17 3.40 9.59
CA ALA A 223 -13.78 3.41 9.16
C ALA A 223 -12.85 3.87 10.30
N LEU A 224 -11.73 3.16 10.48
CA LEU A 224 -10.73 3.40 11.53
C LEU A 224 -9.42 3.94 10.96
N ALA A 225 -8.88 3.32 9.90
CA ALA A 225 -7.59 3.68 9.33
C ALA A 225 -7.48 3.31 7.85
N VAL A 226 -6.69 4.07 7.09
CA VAL A 226 -6.19 3.66 5.78
C VAL A 226 -4.83 2.98 5.97
N ILE A 227 -4.67 1.80 5.36
CA ILE A 227 -3.44 1.00 5.41
C ILE A 227 -2.87 0.77 4.00
N ASP A 228 -1.77 0.03 3.90
CA ASP A 228 -1.10 -0.30 2.62
C ASP A 228 -0.67 0.93 1.80
N THR A 229 0.14 1.77 2.43
CA THR A 229 0.62 3.03 1.84
C THR A 229 1.83 2.87 0.92
N ASP A 230 2.15 1.65 0.49
CA ASP A 230 3.32 1.34 -0.36
C ASP A 230 3.23 2.00 -1.74
N THR A 231 2.02 2.17 -2.26
CA THR A 231 1.74 2.81 -3.54
C THR A 231 1.40 4.29 -3.41
N VAL A 232 1.53 4.91 -2.22
CA VAL A 232 1.28 6.35 -2.10
C VAL A 232 2.41 7.12 -2.78
N MET A 233 2.08 7.78 -3.88
CA MET A 233 3.02 8.53 -4.72
C MET A 233 2.25 9.52 -5.63
N PRO A 234 2.97 10.45 -6.28
CA PRO A 234 2.44 11.31 -7.33
C PRO A 234 1.83 10.58 -8.52
#